data_AF-A0A6N6L8S6-F1
#
_entry.id   AF-A0A6N6L8S6-F1
#
_cell.length_a   1.000
_cell.length_b   1.000
_cell.length_c   1.000
_cell.angle_alpha   90.00
_cell.angle_beta   90.00
_cell.angle_gamma   90.00
#
_symmetry.space_group_name_H-M   'P 1'
#
loop_
_entity.id
_entity.type
_entity.pdbx_description
1 polymer ?
#
loop_
_entity_poly.entity_id
_entity_poly.type
_entity_poly.pdbx_seq_one_letter_code
_entity_poly.pdbx_strand_id
1 'polypeptide(L)' 'MLGLGPLELVIILVVVVLIFGAGRISKIAGEMGSGISAFRKGLQEGEEESPEE' A
#
# COMPACT_ATOMS: atom_id res chain seq x y z
N MET A 1 1.24 -16.17 24.60
CA MET A 1 0.70 -15.75 23.28
C MET A 1 1.84 -15.12 22.51
N LEU A 2 2.10 -15.50 21.26
CA LEU A 2 3.22 -14.99 20.45
C LEU A 2 3.12 -13.47 20.29
N GLY A 3 3.76 -12.71 21.17
CA GLY A 3 3.91 -11.27 21.05
C GLY A 3 5.07 -10.98 20.11
N LEU A 4 4.78 -10.85 18.82
CA LEU A 4 5.74 -10.26 17.90
C LEU A 4 5.84 -8.78 18.26
N GLY A 5 6.92 -8.42 18.94
CA GLY A 5 7.19 -7.04 19.31
C GLY A 5 7.51 -6.19 18.07
N PRO A 6 7.48 -4.85 18.22
CA PRO A 6 7.87 -3.95 17.15
C PRO A 6 9.27 -4.24 16.58
N LEU A 7 10.18 -4.74 17.42
CA LEU A 7 11.56 -5.06 17.01
C LEU A 7 11.61 -6.31 16.12
N GLU A 8 10.91 -7.39 16.48
CA GLU A 8 10.82 -8.59 15.66
C GLU A 8 10.21 -8.31 14.28
N LEU A 9 9.18 -7.46 14.22
CA LEU A 9 8.57 -7.06 12.95
C LEU A 9 9.53 -6.30 12.04
N VAL A 10 10.37 -5.42 12.61
CA VAL A 10 11.41 -4.70 11.84
C VAL A 10 12.45 -5.67 11.29
N ILE A 11 12.90 -6.64 12.07
CA ILE A 11 13.86 -7.67 11.60
C ILE A 11 13.25 -8.47 10.44
N ILE A 12 12.00 -8.91 10.57
CA ILE A 12 11.30 -9.63 9.50
C ILE A 12 11.20 -8.76 8.25
N LEU A 13 10.84 -7.48 8.39
CA LEU A 13 10.77 -6.54 7.28
C LEU A 13 12.11 -6.40 6.56
N VAL A 14 13.21 -6.29 7.31
CA VAL A 14 14.57 -6.22 6.73
C VAL A 14 14.88 -7.50 5.93
N VAL A 15 14.58 -8.68 6.47
CA VAL A 15 14.80 -9.96 5.76
C VAL A 15 13.98 -10.02 4.48
N VAL A 16 12.71 -9.61 4.51
CA VAL A 16 11.85 -9.53 3.32
C VAL A 16 12.45 -8.59 2.28
N VAL A 17 12.92 -7.41 2.69
CA VAL A 17 13.55 -6.44 1.78
C VAL A 17 14.84 -7.00 1.16
N LEU A 18 15.64 -7.77 1.91
CA LEU A 18 16.85 -8.41 1.38
C LEU A 18 16.54 -9.50 0.35
N ILE A 19 15.51 -10.32 0.58
CA ILE A 19 15.12 -11.40 -0.34
C ILE A 19 14.52 -10.84 -1.64
N PHE A 20 13.58 -9.91 -1.51
CA PHE A 20 12.84 -9.38 -2.65
C PHE A 20 13.59 -8.24 -3.36
N GLY A 21 14.44 -7.52 -2.63
CA GLY A 21 15.15 -6.32 -3.07
C GLY A 21 14.26 -5.08 -3.01
N ALA A 22 14.85 -3.94 -2.61
CA ALA A 22 14.14 -2.66 -2.51
C ALA A 22 13.50 -2.25 -3.85
N GLY A 23 14.19 -2.45 -4.98
CA GLY A 23 13.68 -2.07 -6.30
C GLY A 23 12.42 -2.82 -6.73
N ARG A 24 12.29 -4.12 -6.40
CA ARG A 24 11.09 -4.91 -6.73
C ARG A 24 9.92 -4.51 -5.85
N ILE A 25 10.16 -4.27 -4.56
CA ILE A 25 9.15 -3.78 -3.63
C ILE A 25 8.63 -2.41 -4.07
N SER A 26 9.52 -1.47 -4.39
CA SER A 26 9.13 -0.13 -4.86
C SER A 26 8.35 -0.16 -6.17
N LYS A 27 8.72 -1.06 -7.11
CA LYS A 27 7.99 -1.23 -8.37
C LYS A 27 6.56 -1.72 -8.13
N ILE A 28 6.39 -2.77 -7.32
CA ILE A 28 5.07 -3.31 -6.98
C ILE A 28 4.23 -2.28 -6.22
N ALA A 29 4.82 -1.62 -5.23
CA ALA A 29 4.14 -0.57 -4.47
C ALA A 29 3.74 0.62 -5.36
N GLY A 30 4.56 0.98 -6.35
CA GLY A 30 4.23 2.01 -7.34
C GLY A 30 3.03 1.62 -8.20
N GLU A 31 3.05 0.43 -8.79
CA GLU A 31 1.95 -0.10 -9.63
C GLU A 31 0.64 -0.20 -8.83
N MET A 32 0.71 -0.74 -7.60
CA MET A 32 -0.44 -0.82 -6.70
C MET A 32 -0.93 0.58 -6.26
N GLY A 33 -0.01 1.49 -5.95
CA GLY A 33 -0.32 2.85 -5.50
C GLY A 33 -1.04 3.66 -6.56
N SER A 34 -0.62 3.56 -7.82
CA SER A 34 -1.32 4.20 -8.94
C SER A 34 -2.74 3.67 -9.11
N GLY A 35 -2.96 2.35 -8.99
CA GLY A 35 -4.29 1.75 -9.04
C GLY A 35 -5.20 2.21 -7.89
N ILE A 36 -4.68 2.24 -6.66
CA ILE A 36 -5.40 2.74 -5.48
C ILE A 36 -5.73 4.23 -5.64
N SER A 37 -4.80 5.02 -6.18
CA SER A 37 -5.01 6.45 -6.40
C SER A 37 -6.09 6.71 -7.44
N ALA A 38 -6.10 5.97 -8.55
CA ALA A 38 -7.14 6.07 -9.57
C ALA A 38 -8.51 5.65 -9.02
N PHE A 39 -8.55 4.59 -8.21
CA PHE A 39 -9.77 4.14 -7.55
C PHE A 39 -10.34 5.19 -6.58
N ARG A 40 -9.48 5.77 -5.73
CA ARG A 40 -9.88 6.85 -4.82
C ARG A 40 -10.42 8.06 -5.57
N LYS A 41 -9.78 8.43 -6.68
CA LYS A 41 -10.21 9.54 -7.53
C LYS A 41 -11.58 9.28 -8.15
N GLY A 42 -11.80 8.09 -8.73
CA GLY A 42 -13.10 7.72 -9.29
C GLY A 42 -14.23 7.66 -8.27
N LEU A 43 -13.95 7.30 -7.00
CA LEU A 43 -14.94 7.37 -5.93
C LEU A 43 -15.32 8.82 -5.59
N GLN A 44 -14.36 9.74 -5.54
CA GLN A 44 -14.62 11.17 -5.28
C GLN A 44 -15.38 11.83 -6.43
N GLU A 45 -15.01 11.55 -7.68
CA GLU A 45 -15.72 12.06 -8.86
C GLU A 45 -17.18 11.56 -8.89
N GLY A 46 -17.44 10.32 -8.48
CA GLY A 46 -18.81 9.78 -8.37
C GLY A 46 -19.64 10.36 -7.20
N GLU A 47 -18.99 10.81 -6.11
CA GLU A 47 -19.66 11.55 -5.03
C GLU A 47 -19.95 13.01 -5.44
N GLU A 48 -19.05 13.66 -6.18
CA GLU A 48 -19.22 15.04 -6.67
C GLU A 48 -20.22 15.15 -7.83
N GLU A 49 -20.40 14.08 -8.63
CA GLU A 49 -21.41 14.02 -9.70
C GLU A 49 -22.82 13.63 -9.23
N SER A 50 -23.06 13.45 -7.93
CA SER A 50 -24.44 13.40 -7.40
C SER A 50 -24.96 14.83 -7.31
N PRO A 51 -25.79 15.31 -8.27
CA PRO A 51 -26.43 16.60 -8.12
C PRO A 51 -27.33 16.44 -6.89
N GLU A 52 -27.19 17.34 -5.92
CA GLU A 52 -28.23 17.55 -4.92
C GLU A 52 -29.54 17.81 -5.69
N GLU A 53 -30.40 16.79 -5.78
CA GLU A 53 -31.85 16.91 -5.94
C GLU A 53 -32.51 16.80 -4.56
#